data_AF-R4V5Y5-F1
#
_entry.id   AF-R4V5Y5-F1
#
_cell.length_a   1.000
_cell.length_b   1.000
_cell.length_c   1.000
_cell.angle_alpha   90.00
_cell.angle_beta   90.00
_cell.angle_gamma   90.00
#
_symmetry.space_group_name_H-M   'P 1'
#
loop_
_entity.id
_entity.type
_entity.pdbx_description
1 polymer ?
#
loop_
_entity_poly.entity_id
_entity_poly.type
_entity_poly.pdbx_seq_one_letter_code
_entity_poly.pdbx_strand_id
1 'polypeptide(L)'
;MEFSIFGILAVVLELLRPVLLPLALVILADALLYAWVIARHSHLRIAPALRMSAVLGVAGGIGAALYFPVWTGASITQLSSLLDYVAVIGAGIGLGIAFAILVYPPVQLLMRKPG
;
A
#
# COMPACT_ATOMS: atom_id res chain seq x y z
N MET A 1 0.04 34.49 7.57
CA MET A 1 -0.75 33.72 6.58
C MET A 1 -1.33 32.54 7.33
N GLU A 2 -2.65 32.48 7.51
CA GLU A 2 -3.27 31.30 8.13
C GLU A 2 -3.11 30.13 7.16
N PHE A 3 -2.24 29.18 7.49
CA PHE A 3 -2.11 27.94 6.74
C PHE A 3 -3.41 27.15 6.90
N SER A 4 -4.33 27.32 5.94
CA SER A 4 -5.55 26.51 5.86
C SER A 4 -5.18 25.07 5.56
N ILE A 5 -5.83 24.12 6.24
CA ILE A 5 -5.67 22.67 6.01
C ILE A 5 -5.84 22.33 4.52
N PHE A 6 -6.75 23.02 3.82
CA PHE A 6 -6.97 22.85 2.39
C PHE A 6 -5.76 23.29 1.55
N GLY A 7 -5.02 24.31 1.98
CA GLY A 7 -3.78 24.74 1.32
C GLY A 7 -2.67 23.69 1.46
N ILE A 8 -2.54 23.07 2.64
CA ILE A 8 -1.59 21.96 2.87
C ILE A 8 -1.93 20.77 1.97
N LEU A 9 -3.21 20.38 1.92
CA LEU A 9 -3.66 19.28 1.07
C LEU A 9 -3.45 19.57 -0.42
N ALA A 10 -3.70 20.80 -0.88
CA ALA A 10 -3.48 21.18 -2.27
C ALA A 10 -1.99 21.06 -2.65
N VAL A 11 -1.07 21.49 -1.79
CA VAL A 11 0.37 21.37 -2.04
C VAL A 11 0.80 19.89 -2.06
N VAL A 12 0.29 19.07 -1.15
CA VAL A 12 0.58 17.62 -1.13
C VAL A 12 0.03 16.93 -2.38
N LEU A 13 -1.19 17.26 -2.80
CA LEU A 13 -1.78 16.71 -4.03
C LEU A 13 -1.03 17.16 -5.29
N GLU A 14 -0.53 18.39 -5.31
CA GLU A 14 0.31 18.87 -6.41
C GLU A 14 1.63 18.10 -6.48
N LEU A 15 2.26 17.85 -5.33
CA LEU A 15 3.47 17.01 -5.25
C LEU A 15 3.20 15.57 -5.72
N LEU A 16 2.05 15.01 -5.36
CA LEU A 16 1.65 13.65 -5.73
C LEU A 16 1.05 13.54 -7.14
N ARG A 17 0.73 14.67 -7.80
CA ARG A 17 0.08 14.73 -9.12
C ARG A 17 0.63 13.74 -10.15
N PRO A 18 1.95 13.57 -10.36
CA PRO A 18 2.47 12.59 -11.32
C PRO A 18 2.14 11.13 -10.97
N VAL A 19 1.92 10.83 -9.69
CA VAL A 19 1.61 9.49 -9.18
C VAL A 19 0.10 9.25 -9.07
N LEU A 20 -0.72 10.31 -9.04
CA LEU A 20 -2.18 10.18 -8.85
C LEU A 20 -2.85 9.30 -9.92
N LEU A 21 -2.51 9.50 -11.20
CA LEU A 21 -3.10 8.71 -12.28
C LEU A 21 -2.68 7.22 -12.21
N PRO A 22 -1.38 6.86 -12.12
CA PRO A 22 -0.97 5.48 -11.88
C PRO A 22 -1.65 4.85 -10.66
N LEU A 23 -1.72 5.59 -9.55
CA LEU A 23 -2.35 5.11 -8.32
C LEU A 23 -3.85 4.84 -8.52
N ALA A 24 -4.57 5.74 -9.21
CA ALA A 24 -5.97 5.55 -9.53
C ALA A 24 -6.22 4.31 -10.39
N LEU A 25 -5.34 4.04 -11.36
CA LEU A 25 -5.42 2.84 -12.20
C LEU A 25 -5.18 1.56 -11.40
N VAL A 26 -4.21 1.56 -10.48
CA VAL A 26 -3.95 0.42 -9.59
C VAL A 26 -5.15 0.15 -8.69
N ILE A 27 -5.72 1.19 -8.07
CA ILE A 27 -6.92 1.07 -7.22
C ILE A 27 -8.11 0.55 -8.03
N LEU A 28 -8.30 1.06 -9.26
CA LEU A 28 -9.37 0.60 -10.14
C LEU A 28 -9.20 -0.88 -10.50
N ALA A 29 -7.99 -1.30 -10.87
CA ALA A 29 -7.70 -2.70 -11.19
C ALA A 29 -7.95 -3.61 -9.99
N ASP A 30 -7.54 -3.19 -8.79
CA ASP A 30 -7.78 -3.93 -7.54
C ASP A 30 -9.28 -4.07 -7.24
N ALA A 31 -10.05 -2.99 -7.38
CA ALA A 31 -11.49 -3.00 -7.21
C ALA A 31 -12.19 -3.95 -8.23
N LEU A 32 -11.72 -3.96 -9.48
CA LEU A 32 -12.22 -4.88 -10.50
C LEU A 32 -11.90 -6.34 -10.17
N LEU A 33 -10.68 -6.63 -9.71
CA LEU A 33 -10.30 -7.97 -9.25
C LEU A 33 -11.16 -8.41 -8.07
N TYR A 34 -11.41 -7.51 -7.11
CA TYR A 34 -12.27 -7.80 -5.97
C TYR A 34 -13.72 -8.07 -6.38
N ALA A 35 -14.27 -7.27 -7.30
CA ALA A 35 -15.59 -7.53 -7.88
C ALA A 35 -15.65 -8.90 -8.58
N TRP A 36 -14.58 -9.26 -9.29
CA TRP A 36 -14.47 -10.57 -9.94
C TRP A 36 -14.40 -11.73 -8.95
N VAL A 37 -13.71 -11.57 -7.81
CA VAL A 37 -13.71 -12.53 -6.71
C VAL A 37 -15.14 -12.79 -6.25
N ILE A 38 -15.91 -11.73 -5.97
CA ILE A 38 -17.29 -11.84 -5.49
C ILE A 38 -18.17 -12.54 -6.54
N ALA A 39 -18.01 -12.19 -7.81
CA ALA A 39 -18.78 -12.79 -8.90
C ALA A 39 -18.45 -14.29 -9.11
N ARG A 40 -17.19 -14.69 -8.94
CA ARG A 40 -16.72 -16.06 -9.22
C ARG A 40 -16.81 -17.01 -8.02
N HIS A 41 -16.58 -16.48 -6.82
CA HIS A 41 -16.55 -17.20 -5.56
C HIS A 41 -17.65 -16.64 -4.65
N SER A 42 -18.80 -17.31 -4.62
CA SER A 42 -19.92 -16.99 -3.71
C SER A 42 -19.56 -17.09 -2.21
N HIS A 43 -18.37 -17.62 -1.90
CA HIS A 43 -17.82 -17.72 -0.55
C HIS A 43 -16.37 -17.21 -0.52
N LEU A 44 -16.10 -16.25 0.36
CA LEU A 44 -14.77 -15.72 0.60
C LEU A 44 -14.07 -16.53 1.70
N ARG A 45 -12.81 -16.93 1.48
CA ARG A 45 -11.97 -17.55 2.52
C ARG A 45 -11.23 -16.46 3.28
N ILE A 46 -11.93 -15.78 4.18
CA ILE A 46 -11.44 -14.55 4.83
C ILE A 46 -10.15 -14.81 5.62
N ALA A 47 -10.18 -15.74 6.58
CA ALA A 47 -9.03 -15.98 7.48
C ALA A 47 -7.73 -16.39 6.75
N PRO A 48 -7.71 -17.40 5.86
CA PRO A 48 -6.46 -17.79 5.20
C PRO A 48 -6.00 -16.73 4.18
N ALA A 49 -6.90 -16.07 3.46
CA ALA A 49 -6.53 -15.00 2.53
C ALA A 49 -5.95 -13.80 3.26
N LEU A 50 -6.55 -13.41 4.40
CA LEU A 50 -6.05 -12.32 5.24
C LEU A 50 -4.65 -12.64 5.77
N ARG A 51 -4.43 -13.87 6.27
CA ARG A 51 -3.11 -14.29 6.75
C ARG A 51 -2.05 -14.24 5.65
N MET A 52 -2.35 -14.77 4.47
CA MET A 52 -1.42 -14.76 3.34
C MET A 52 -1.13 -13.34 2.87
N SER A 53 -2.16 -12.52 2.73
CA SER A 53 -2.04 -11.12 2.31
C SER A 53 -1.26 -10.30 3.33
N ALA A 54 -1.42 -10.56 4.62
CA ALA A 54 -0.63 -9.92 5.67
C ALA A 54 0.86 -10.30 5.60
N VAL A 55 1.19 -11.58 5.35
CA VAL A 55 2.60 -12.00 5.16
C VAL A 55 3.21 -11.31 3.94
N LEU A 56 2.48 -11.28 2.82
CA LEU A 56 2.93 -10.59 1.61
C LEU A 56 3.03 -9.07 1.82
N GLY A 57 2.11 -8.48 2.58
CA GLY A 57 2.14 -7.09 3.03
C GLY A 57 3.38 -6.74 3.82
N VAL A 58 3.73 -7.55 4.83
CA VAL A 58 4.95 -7.37 5.62
C VAL A 58 6.19 -7.49 4.73
N ALA A 59 6.26 -8.52 3.88
CA ALA A 59 7.38 -8.67 2.95
C ALA A 59 7.50 -7.49 1.98
N GLY A 60 6.38 -7.00 1.45
CA GLY A 60 6.31 -5.83 0.59
C GLY A 60 6.73 -4.53 1.30
N GLY A 61 6.28 -4.33 2.55
CA GLY A 61 6.67 -3.18 3.37
C GLY A 61 8.16 -3.17 3.69
N ILE A 62 8.74 -4.33 4.03
CA ILE A 62 10.20 -4.47 4.23
C ILE A 62 10.94 -4.22 2.92
N GLY A 63 10.49 -4.83 1.82
CA GLY A 63 11.08 -4.63 0.49
C GLY A 63 11.07 -3.16 0.07
N ALA A 64 9.95 -2.46 0.31
CA ALA A 64 9.83 -1.04 0.05
C ALA A 64 10.78 -0.22 0.93
N ALA A 65 10.84 -0.48 2.24
CA ALA A 65 11.74 0.21 3.16
C ALA A 65 13.22 0.06 2.77
N LEU A 66 13.60 -1.07 2.17
CA LEU A 66 14.95 -1.29 1.66
C LEU A 66 15.19 -0.67 0.28
N TYR A 67 14.18 -0.68 -0.60
CA TYR A 67 14.29 -0.19 -1.97
C TYR A 67 14.23 1.33 -2.07
N PHE A 68 13.36 1.99 -1.30
CA PHE A 68 13.17 3.45 -1.38
C PHE A 68 14.45 4.25 -1.11
N PRO A 69 15.28 3.93 -0.09
CA PRO A 69 16.57 4.59 0.11
C PRO A 69 17.50 4.46 -1.11
N VAL A 70 17.54 3.27 -1.72
CA VAL A 70 18.35 3.02 -2.93
C VAL A 70 17.85 3.84 -4.11
N TRP A 71 16.52 3.93 -4.29
CA TRP A 71 15.92 4.70 -5.38
C TRP A 71 16.04 6.21 -5.21
N THR A 72 15.88 6.70 -3.98
CA THR A 72 15.93 8.14 -3.66
C THR A 72 17.35 8.66 -3.41
N GLY A 73 18.34 7.77 -3.28
CA GLY A 73 19.70 8.13 -2.87
C GLY A 73 19.81 8.56 -1.40
N ALA A 74 18.77 8.31 -0.60
CA ALA A 74 18.76 8.66 0.81
C ALA A 74 19.61 7.69 1.64
N SER A 75 20.35 8.22 2.62
CA SER A 75 21.19 7.45 3.53
C SER A 75 20.58 7.40 4.93
N ILE A 76 20.78 6.30 5.64
CA ILE A 76 20.41 6.15 7.06
C ILE A 76 21.10 7.22 7.93
N THR A 77 22.27 7.71 7.50
CA THR A 77 22.98 8.80 8.19
C THR A 77 22.27 10.15 8.13
N GLN A 78 21.23 10.30 7.30
CA GLN A 78 20.44 11.52 7.20
C GLN A 78 19.27 11.54 8.20
N LEU A 79 18.96 10.42 8.87
CA LEU A 79 18.01 10.40 9.98
C LEU A 79 18.68 11.04 11.20
N SER A 80 18.25 12.26 11.52
CA SER A 80 18.85 13.08 12.58
C SER A 80 17.93 13.27 13.78
N SER A 81 16.62 13.16 13.56
CA SER A 81 15.60 13.37 14.57
C SER A 81 14.79 12.11 14.85
N LEU A 82 14.21 12.01 16.05
CA LEU A 82 13.23 10.96 16.38
C LEU A 82 12.04 10.95 15.41
N LEU A 83 11.66 12.13 14.91
CA LEU A 83 10.57 12.29 13.96
C LEU A 83 10.88 11.63 12.60
N ASP A 84 12.14 11.65 12.16
CA ASP A 84 12.57 10.99 10.92
C ASP A 84 12.39 9.47 11.02
N TYR A 85 12.76 8.88 12.16
CA TYR A 85 12.58 7.45 12.40
C TYR A 85 11.10 7.06 12.44
N VAL A 86 10.28 7.85 13.14
CA VAL A 86 8.83 7.62 13.20
C VAL A 86 8.21 7.76 11.80
N ALA A 87 8.64 8.72 11.00
CA ALA A 87 8.16 8.92 9.63
C ALA A 87 8.51 7.73 8.73
N VAL A 88 9.76 7.23 8.78
CA VAL A 88 10.18 6.07 7.98
C VAL A 88 9.45 4.79 8.40
N ILE A 89 9.34 4.53 9.70
CA ILE A 89 8.61 3.37 10.22
C ILE A 89 7.12 3.47 9.84
N GLY A 90 6.51 4.64 10.03
CA GLY A 90 5.12 4.90 9.68
C GLY A 90 4.86 4.72 8.18
N ALA A 91 5.74 5.21 7.33
CA ALA A 91 5.67 5.02 5.88
C ALA A 91 5.79 3.53 5.50
N GLY A 92 6.73 2.80 6.11
CA GLY A 92 6.92 1.37 5.87
C GLY A 92 5.69 0.54 6.27
N ILE A 93 5.09 0.82 7.43
CA ILE A 93 3.84 0.19 7.88
C ILE A 93 2.70 0.53 6.92
N GLY A 94 2.54 1.79 6.55
CA GLY A 94 1.50 2.24 5.62
C GLY A 94 1.61 1.55 4.26
N LEU A 95 2.82 1.44 3.71
CA LEU A 95 3.08 0.72 2.47
C LEU A 95 2.81 -0.77 2.58
N GLY A 96 3.20 -1.40 3.69
CA GLY A 96 2.92 -2.82 3.93
C GLY A 96 1.43 -3.12 4.01
N ILE A 97 0.66 -2.25 4.66
CA ILE A 97 -0.82 -2.36 4.72
C ILE A 97 -1.42 -2.15 3.33
N ALA A 98 -0.99 -1.12 2.60
CA ALA A 98 -1.47 -0.86 1.25
C ALA A 98 -1.20 -2.05 0.32
N PHE A 99 -0.01 -2.63 0.39
CA PHE A 99 0.35 -3.81 -0.38
C PHE A 99 -0.49 -5.05 0.02
N ALA A 100 -0.73 -5.26 1.32
CA ALA A 100 -1.59 -6.34 1.79
C ALA A 100 -3.02 -6.22 1.22
N ILE A 101 -3.56 -4.99 1.16
CA ILE A 101 -4.89 -4.73 0.59
C ILE A 101 -4.90 -5.05 -0.91
N LEU A 102 -3.92 -4.52 -1.67
CA LEU A 102 -3.84 -4.73 -3.13
C LEU A 102 -3.61 -6.20 -3.53
N VAL A 103 -2.97 -6.98 -2.66
CA VAL A 103 -2.70 -8.40 -2.92
C VAL A 103 -3.85 -9.30 -2.46
N TYR A 104 -4.81 -8.75 -1.69
CA TYR A 104 -5.92 -9.54 -1.16
C TYR A 104 -6.82 -10.12 -2.26
N PRO A 105 -7.31 -9.35 -3.26
CA PRO A 105 -8.13 -9.93 -4.33
C PRO A 105 -7.44 -11.03 -5.13
N PRO A 106 -6.19 -10.88 -5.62
CA PRO A 106 -5.53 -11.95 -6.37
C PRO A 106 -5.23 -13.17 -5.49
N VAL A 107 -4.84 -12.99 -4.21
CA VAL A 107 -4.69 -14.12 -3.27
C VAL A 107 -6.01 -14.89 -3.15
N GLN A 108 -7.13 -14.18 -3.05
CA GLN A 108 -8.43 -14.81 -2.93
C GLN A 108 -8.86 -15.58 -4.20
N LEU A 109 -8.49 -15.09 -5.39
CA LEU A 109 -8.70 -15.81 -6.66
C LEU A 109 -7.83 -17.07 -6.78
N LEU A 110 -6.62 -17.04 -6.23
CA LEU A 110 -5.69 -18.18 -6.26
C LEU A 110 -6.08 -19.28 -5.26
N MET A 111 -6.86 -18.95 -4.23
CA MET A 111 -7.38 -19.94 -3.29
C MET A 111 -8.46 -20.81 -3.97
N ARG A 112 -8.19 -22.12 -4.08
CA ARG A 112 -9.14 -23.10 -4.64
C ARG A 112 -10.51 -23.01 -3.94
N LYS A 113 -11.59 -23.16 -4.74
CA LYS A 113 -12.97 -23.32 -4.24
C LYS A 113 -12.99 -24.45 -3.18
N PRO A 114 -13.74 -24.30 -2.08
CA PRO A 114 -14.06 -25.44 -1.24
C PRO A 114 -14.71 -26.52 -2.14
N GLY A 115 -14.14 -27.72 -2.13
CA GLY A 115 -14.81 -28.90 -2.66
C GLY A 115 -15.97 -29.30 -1.76
#